data_AF-A0A2E9TIZ7-F1
#
_entry.id   AF-A0A2E9TIZ7-F1
#
_cell.length_a   1.000
_cell.length_b   1.000
_cell.length_c   1.000
_cell.angle_alpha   90.00
_cell.angle_beta   90.00
_cell.angle_gamma   90.00
#
_symmetry.space_group_name_H-M   'P 1'
#
loop_
_entity.id
_entity.type
_entity.pdbx_description
1 polymer ?
#
loop_
_entity_poly.entity_id
_entity_poly.type
_entity_poly.pdbx_seq_one_letter_code
_entity_poly.pdbx_strand_id
1 'polypeptide(L)'
;MKVRSSKEQQRHQLERDMERYLSKGGKIKEIPRGVSGTDPVHSKGHQTVLFNGPRQPERTDLSQVAAAIDARKHKPRRQRLTPRPSRKLIYDDFGEPLRWVWHD
;
A
#
# COMPACT_ATOMS: atom_id res chain seq x y z
N MET A 1 -29.48 9.74 12.00
CA MET A 1 -28.66 10.55 11.07
C MET A 1 -27.87 11.57 11.86
N LYS A 2 -26.55 11.71 11.64
CA LYS A 2 -25.75 12.72 12.35
C LYS A 2 -25.96 14.06 11.64
N VAL A 3 -26.71 14.98 12.27
CA VAL A 3 -26.93 16.33 11.73
C VAL A 3 -25.58 17.02 11.67
N ARG A 4 -25.08 17.28 10.45
CA ARG A 4 -23.85 18.04 10.23
C ARG A 4 -24.23 19.51 10.24
N SER A 5 -23.78 20.26 11.24
CA SER A 5 -23.94 21.71 11.25
C SER A 5 -23.24 22.33 10.04
N SER A 6 -23.88 23.29 9.38
CA SER A 6 -23.24 24.08 8.33
C SER A 6 -22.08 24.91 8.90
N LYS A 7 -21.11 25.29 8.06
CA LYS A 7 -20.03 26.22 8.42
C LYS A 7 -20.57 27.54 8.96
N GLU A 8 -21.69 28.01 8.41
CA GLU A 8 -22.35 29.25 8.85
C GLU A 8 -22.91 29.11 10.27
N GLN A 9 -23.56 27.99 10.57
CA GLN A 9 -24.04 27.70 11.92
C GLN A 9 -22.88 27.60 12.93
N GLN A 10 -21.74 27.05 12.51
CA GLN A 10 -20.54 27.00 13.35
C GLN A 10 -19.97 28.39 13.63
N ARG A 11 -19.98 29.30 12.64
CA ARG A 11 -19.54 30.70 12.84
C ARG A 11 -20.42 31.42 13.85
N HIS A 12 -21.75 31.34 13.70
CA HIS A 12 -22.69 31.95 14.65
C HIS A 12 -22.60 31.34 16.06
N GLN A 13 -22.26 30.06 16.17
CA GLN A 13 -22.01 29.44 17.47
C GLN A 13 -20.75 30.04 18.13
N LEU A 14 -19.64 30.13 17.38
CA LEU A 14 -18.39 30.69 17.87
C LEU A 14 -18.54 32.17 18.27
N GLU A 15 -19.25 32.98 17.49
CA GLU A 15 -19.52 34.38 17.81
C GLU A 15 -20.25 34.52 19.15
N ARG A 16 -21.32 33.74 19.36
CA ARG A 16 -22.06 33.73 20.64
C ARG A 16 -21.20 33.27 21.81
N ASP A 17 -20.34 32.27 21.60
CA ASP A 17 -19.43 31.78 22.63
C ASP A 17 -18.37 32.82 23.00
N MET A 18 -17.85 33.56 22.03
CA MET A 18 -16.92 34.67 22.24
C MET A 18 -17.59 35.82 23.02
N GLU A 19 -18.79 36.24 22.62
CA GLU A 19 -19.53 37.30 23.29
C GLU A 19 -19.85 36.95 24.74
N ARG A 20 -20.27 35.70 25.00
CA ARG A 20 -20.49 35.18 26.36
C ARG A 20 -19.21 35.18 27.19
N TYR A 21 -18.06 34.88 26.59
CA TYR A 21 -16.78 34.88 27.29
C TYR A 21 -16.37 36.31 27.67
N LEU A 22 -16.55 37.26 26.75
CA LEU A 22 -16.25 38.68 26.98
C LEU A 22 -17.18 39.31 28.03
N SER A 23 -18.49 39.01 27.98
CA SER A 23 -19.46 39.57 28.94
C SER A 23 -19.23 39.11 30.38
N LYS A 24 -18.62 37.94 30.57
CA LYS A 24 -18.19 37.42 31.88
C LYS A 24 -16.86 38.01 32.37
N GLY A 25 -16.30 39.01 31.67
CA GLY A 25 -15.02 39.64 32.01
C GLY A 25 -13.80 38.87 31.49
N GLY A 26 -13.99 37.91 30.58
CA GLY A 26 -12.90 37.23 29.90
C GLY A 26 -12.10 38.18 29.03
N LYS A 27 -10.78 37.96 28.94
CA LYS A 27 -9.88 38.73 28.06
C LYS A 27 -9.36 37.83 26.96
N ILE A 28 -9.40 38.33 25.72
CA ILE A 28 -8.83 37.65 24.55
C ILE A 28 -7.34 38.01 24.49
N LYS A 29 -6.48 37.00 24.39
CA LYS A 29 -5.04 37.18 24.16
C LYS A 29 -4.76 37.03 22.67
N GLU A 30 -4.19 38.05 22.07
CA GLU A 30 -3.70 37.96 20.69
C GLU A 30 -2.33 37.29 20.69
N ILE A 31 -2.18 36.22 19.92
CA ILE A 31 -0.93 35.48 19.78
C ILE A 31 -0.40 35.73 18.37
N PRO A 32 0.86 36.18 18.21
CA PRO A 32 1.46 36.37 16.89
C PRO A 32 1.44 35.11 16.04
N ARG A 33 1.27 35.29 14.73
CA ARG A 33 1.32 34.21 13.76
C ARG A 33 2.70 33.55 13.78
N GLY A 34 2.73 32.21 13.74
CA GLY A 34 3.97 31.43 13.75
C GLY A 34 4.46 31.03 15.14
N VAL A 35 3.80 31.48 16.22
CA VAL A 35 4.08 31.00 17.58
C VAL A 35 3.35 29.67 17.78
N SER A 36 4.10 28.58 17.96
CA SER A 36 3.52 27.29 18.36
C SER A 36 2.97 27.40 19.78
N GLY A 37 1.73 26.96 20.01
CA GLY A 37 1.09 26.94 21.33
C GLY A 37 1.66 25.87 22.27
N THR A 38 2.69 25.14 21.85
CA THR A 38 3.39 24.13 22.65
C THR A 38 4.61 24.75 23.31
N ASP A 39 4.66 24.75 24.65
CA ASP A 39 5.88 25.07 25.39
C ASP A 39 7.01 24.13 24.93
N PRO A 40 8.16 24.65 24.46
CA PRO A 40 9.30 23.80 24.06
C PRO A 40 9.82 22.95 25.23
N VAL A 41 9.62 23.38 26.49
CA VAL A 41 10.07 22.68 27.69
C VAL A 41 9.02 21.69 28.21
N HIS A 42 7.73 22.00 28.02
CA HIS A 42 6.60 21.17 28.46
C HIS A 42 5.69 20.78 27.30
N SER A 43 6.26 20.28 26.21
CA SER A 43 5.58 19.78 25.02
C SER A 43 4.81 18.48 25.29
N LYS A 44 3.90 18.49 26.28
CA LYS A 44 2.86 17.47 26.48
C LYS A 44 1.57 17.82 25.75
N GLY A 45 1.61 18.79 24.83
CA GLY A 45 0.55 19.07 23.89
C GLY A 45 0.49 17.95 22.84
N HIS A 46 -0.41 16.99 23.05
CA HIS A 46 -0.90 16.04 22.05
C HIS A 46 0.13 15.26 21.22
N GLN A 47 1.36 15.07 21.70
CA GLN A 47 2.16 13.95 21.25
C GLN A 47 1.66 12.70 21.97
N THR A 48 0.47 12.22 21.61
CA THR A 48 0.24 10.78 21.69
C THR A 48 1.26 10.18 20.74
N VAL A 49 2.45 9.88 21.27
CA VAL A 49 3.41 9.05 20.57
C VAL A 49 2.70 7.71 20.47
N LEU A 50 2.05 7.43 19.35
CA LEU A 50 1.24 6.22 19.18
C LEU A 50 2.10 4.95 19.11
N PHE A 51 3.43 5.12 19.07
CA PHE A 51 4.41 4.07 18.78
C PHE A 51 5.68 4.16 19.64
N ASN A 52 5.55 4.38 20.94
CA ASN A 52 6.66 4.39 21.92
C ASN A 52 6.81 3.07 22.71
N GLY A 53 6.21 1.97 22.23
CA GLY A 53 6.50 0.63 22.74
C GLY A 53 7.85 0.10 22.23
N PRO A 54 8.52 -0.81 22.96
CA PRO A 54 9.68 -1.53 22.42
C PRO A 54 9.28 -2.19 21.09
N ARG A 55 10.16 -2.14 20.08
CA ARG A 55 9.93 -2.88 18.83
C ARG A 55 9.64 -4.32 19.20
N GLN A 56 8.45 -4.81 18.81
CA GLN A 56 8.00 -6.18 19.08
C GLN A 56 9.16 -7.15 18.77
N PRO A 57 9.54 -8.02 19.72
CA PRO A 57 10.64 -8.94 19.51
C PRO A 57 10.27 -9.96 18.42
N GLU A 58 11.27 -10.22 17.58
CA GLU A 58 11.35 -11.23 16.53
C GLU A 58 10.27 -11.19 15.43
N ARG A 59 10.62 -10.57 14.30
CA ARG A 59 9.89 -10.78 13.05
C ARG A 59 10.29 -12.15 12.49
N THR A 60 9.33 -13.03 12.26
CA THR A 60 9.57 -14.29 11.53
C THR A 60 9.99 -13.98 10.10
N ASP A 61 11.16 -14.47 9.69
CA ASP A 61 11.59 -14.33 8.30
C ASP A 61 10.73 -15.23 7.40
N LEU A 62 10.06 -14.61 6.42
CA LEU A 62 9.23 -15.28 5.42
C LEU A 62 9.87 -15.23 4.02
N SER A 63 11.14 -14.83 3.91
CA SER A 63 11.88 -14.71 2.65
C SER A 63 11.82 -16.01 1.82
N GLN A 64 12.01 -17.17 2.45
CA GLN A 64 11.95 -18.47 1.78
C GLN A 64 10.54 -18.81 1.28
N VAL A 65 9.51 -18.49 2.07
CA VAL A 65 8.11 -18.74 1.69
C VAL A 65 7.73 -17.88 0.49
N ALA A 66 8.13 -16.60 0.50
CA ALA A 66 7.94 -15.68 -0.62
C ALA A 66 8.67 -16.18 -1.89
N ALA A 67 9.94 -16.60 -1.76
CA ALA A 67 10.71 -17.16 -2.87
C ALA A 67 10.06 -18.41 -3.47
N ALA A 68 9.50 -19.30 -2.63
CA ALA A 68 8.78 -20.49 -3.09
C ALA A 68 7.48 -20.15 -3.83
N ILE A 69 6.76 -19.11 -3.41
CA ILE A 69 5.56 -18.62 -4.11
C ILE A 69 5.93 -18.04 -5.47
N ASP A 70 6.97 -17.21 -5.53
CA ASP A 70 7.40 -16.58 -6.78
C ASP A 70 7.94 -17.60 -7.79
N ALA A 71 8.66 -18.62 -7.33
CA ALA A 71 9.10 -19.74 -8.16
C ALA A 71 7.94 -20.51 -8.81
N ARG A 72 6.76 -20.56 -8.16
CA ARG A 72 5.55 -21.20 -8.72
C ARG A 72 4.84 -20.31 -9.74
N LYS A 73 4.88 -18.99 -9.57
CA LYS A 73 4.26 -18.04 -10.52
C LYS A 73 4.95 -18.04 -11.87
N HIS A 74 6.27 -18.23 -11.88
CA HIS A 74 7.04 -18.30 -13.11
C HIS A 74 7.13 -19.75 -13.59
N LYS A 75 6.29 -20.12 -14.57
CA LYS A 75 6.41 -21.42 -15.24
C LYS A 75 7.81 -21.52 -15.86
N PRO A 76 8.62 -22.55 -15.56
CA PRO A 76 9.93 -22.69 -16.15
C PRO A 76 9.77 -22.71 -17.67
N ARG A 77 10.49 -21.81 -18.33
CA ARG A 77 10.54 -21.72 -19.79
C ARG A 77 11.02 -23.09 -20.25
N ARG A 78 10.15 -23.88 -20.91
CA ARG A 78 10.52 -25.20 -21.42
C ARG A 78 11.78 -25.01 -22.26
N GLN A 79 12.89 -25.59 -21.82
CA GLN A 79 14.09 -25.64 -22.62
C GLN A 79 13.71 -26.38 -23.90
N ARG A 80 13.85 -25.71 -25.04
CA ARG A 80 13.69 -26.37 -26.34
C ARG A 80 14.80 -27.40 -26.41
N LEU A 81 14.44 -28.67 -26.29
CA LEU A 81 15.34 -29.76 -26.58
C LEU A 81 15.84 -29.57 -28.01
N THR A 82 17.12 -29.82 -28.24
CA THR A 82 17.65 -29.89 -29.60
C THR A 82 16.86 -30.95 -30.35
N PRO A 83 16.32 -30.63 -31.55
CA PRO A 83 15.62 -31.63 -32.35
C PRO A 83 16.58 -32.80 -32.59
N ARG A 84 16.08 -34.01 -32.34
CA ARG A 84 16.78 -35.23 -32.68
C ARG A 84 16.34 -35.64 -34.08
N PRO A 85 17.25 -36.24 -34.88
CA PRO A 85 16.88 -36.75 -36.19
C PRO A 85 15.70 -37.71 -36.04
N SER A 86 14.65 -37.46 -36.81
CA SER A 86 13.39 -38.21 -36.76
C SER A 86 13.14 -38.91 -38.09
N ARG A 87 12.64 -40.13 -38.04
CA ARG A 87 12.19 -40.84 -39.25
C ARG A 87 10.83 -40.31 -39.62
N LYS A 88 10.71 -39.75 -40.83
CA LYS A 88 9.43 -39.35 -41.42
C LYS A 88 9.07 -40.32 -42.55
N LEU A 89 7.83 -40.79 -42.56
CA LEU A 89 7.28 -41.59 -43.63
C LEU A 89 6.86 -40.65 -44.76
N ILE A 90 7.43 -40.86 -45.94
CA ILE A 90 7.07 -40.10 -47.14
C ILE A 90 5.89 -40.80 -47.81
N TYR A 91 4.93 -40.02 -48.27
CA TYR A 91 3.77 -40.46 -49.01
C TYR A 91 3.88 -40.03 -50.48
N ASP A 92 3.37 -40.86 -51.39
CA ASP A 92 3.24 -40.53 -52.81
C ASP A 92 2.07 -39.55 -53.06
N ASP A 93 1.92 -39.06 -54.29
CA ASP A 93 0.84 -38.15 -54.70
C ASP A 93 -0.57 -38.73 -54.49
N PHE A 94 -0.67 -40.06 -54.33
CA PHE A 94 -1.90 -40.79 -53.98
C PHE A 94 -2.04 -41.10 -52.49
N GLY A 95 -1.12 -40.65 -51.63
CA GLY A 95 -1.17 -40.86 -50.18
C GLY A 95 -0.68 -42.22 -49.70
N GLU A 96 -0.13 -43.05 -50.59
CA GLU A 96 0.45 -44.35 -50.24
C GLU A 96 1.83 -44.19 -49.59
N PRO A 97 2.16 -44.97 -48.54
CA PRO A 97 3.45 -44.86 -47.87
C PRO A 97 4.58 -45.44 -48.72
N LEU A 98 5.56 -44.61 -49.09
CA LEU A 98 6.70 -45.01 -49.92
C LEU A 98 7.88 -45.53 -49.09
N ARG A 99 8.44 -44.68 -48.24
CA ARG A 99 9.65 -45.01 -47.46
C ARG A 99 9.88 -44.10 -46.27
N TRP A 100 10.63 -44.59 -45.30
CA TRP A 100 11.14 -43.80 -44.18
C TRP A 100 12.42 -43.08 -44.56
N VAL A 101 12.46 -41.77 -44.34
CA VAL A 101 13.67 -40.95 -44.51
C VAL A 101 13.99 -40.26 -43.18
N TRP A 102 15.28 -40.20 -42.85
CA TRP A 102 15.76 -39.46 -41.70
C TRP A 102 15.76 -37.96 -42.02
N HIS A 103 15.21 -37.17 -41.12
CA HIS A 103 15.23 -35.71 -41.18
C HIS A 103 15.87 -35.19 -39.90
N ASP A 104 16.94 -34.41 -40.04
CA ASP A 104 17.71 -33.83 -38.94
C ASP A 104 16.89 -32.81 -38.12
#